data_AF-A0A941V4R2-F1
#
_entry.id   AF-A0A941V4R2-F1
#
_cell.length_a   1.000
_cell.length_b   1.000
_cell.length_c   1.000
_cell.angle_alpha   90.00
_cell.angle_beta   90.00
_cell.angle_gamma   90.00
#
_symmetry.space_group_name_H-M   'P 1'
#
loop_
_entity.id
_entity.type
_entity.pdbx_description
1 polymer ?
#
loop_
_entity_poly.entity_id
_entity_poly.type
_entity_poly.pdbx_seq_one_letter_code
_entity_poly.pdbx_strand_id
1 'polypeptide(L)'
;MPAPTPALPARDERVLSVAELNRLARGVLESNIPLLWVAGEISNLTYAASGHVYFSLKDEAAQVRCTMWRNRAQSLPFRLANGMNVEVRALVTLYEARGDYQINVDTLRQAGIGALYEAFARLRQRLEAEGLFDPARKRPLPRYPRRVGIVTSLQAAALRDVLAAFERRAPSLPLVIYPAPVQGEGAAAQLAAALRSAAARQECDVLILCRGGGS
;
A
#
# COMPACT_ATOMS: atom_id res chain seq x y z
N MET A 1 49.82 -33.32 -14.55
CA MET A 1 50.12 -31.87 -14.54
C MET A 1 49.15 -31.21 -13.57
N PRO A 2 49.61 -30.52 -12.51
CA PRO A 2 48.70 -29.79 -11.63
C PRO A 2 48.27 -28.47 -12.30
N ALA A 3 46.99 -28.13 -12.17
CA ALA A 3 46.38 -26.92 -12.71
C ALA A 3 46.98 -25.65 -12.08
N PRO A 4 47.02 -24.51 -12.80
CA PRO A 4 47.54 -23.26 -12.25
C PRO A 4 46.63 -22.74 -11.12
N THR A 5 47.21 -22.54 -9.95
CA THR A 5 46.61 -21.83 -8.82
C THR A 5 46.23 -20.41 -9.26
N PRO A 6 45.00 -19.93 -8.99
CA PRO A 6 44.64 -18.55 -9.32
C PRO A 6 45.48 -17.61 -8.44
N ALA A 7 46.30 -16.78 -9.07
CA ALA A 7 47.04 -15.73 -8.41
C ALA A 7 46.04 -14.75 -7.79
N LEU A 8 46.08 -14.59 -6.46
CA LEU A 8 45.41 -13.50 -5.76
C LEU A 8 45.91 -12.18 -6.38
N PRO A 9 45.03 -11.25 -6.76
CA PRO A 9 45.45 -9.99 -7.39
C PRO A 9 46.42 -9.26 -6.46
N ALA A 10 47.47 -8.70 -7.08
CA ALA A 10 48.52 -7.96 -6.40
C ALA A 10 47.92 -6.95 -5.41
N ARG A 11 48.40 -6.97 -4.17
CA ARG A 11 48.08 -5.95 -3.18
C ARG A 11 48.60 -4.62 -3.72
N ASP A 12 47.69 -3.78 -4.20
CA ASP A 12 48.00 -2.43 -4.61
C ASP A 12 48.42 -1.67 -3.34
N GLU A 13 49.73 -1.53 -3.08
CA GLU A 13 50.31 -0.79 -1.95
C GLU A 13 50.13 0.74 -2.08
N ARG A 14 49.14 1.15 -2.87
CA ARG A 14 48.83 2.54 -3.12
C ARG A 14 48.15 3.13 -1.89
N VAL A 15 48.83 4.05 -1.23
CA VAL A 15 48.27 4.80 -0.09
C VAL A 15 47.17 5.72 -0.61
N LEU A 16 45.93 5.41 -0.24
CA LEU A 16 44.77 6.22 -0.58
C LEU A 16 44.58 7.35 0.43
N SER A 17 44.15 8.51 -0.05
CA SER A 17 43.63 9.56 0.82
C SER A 17 42.28 9.13 1.44
N VAL A 18 41.92 9.73 2.57
CA VAL A 18 40.62 9.47 3.24
C VAL A 18 39.44 9.77 2.31
N ALA A 19 39.57 10.79 1.46
CA ALA A 19 38.54 11.14 0.47
C ALA A 19 38.40 10.08 -0.63
N GLU A 20 39.50 9.51 -1.10
CA GLU A 20 39.48 8.41 -2.08
C GLU A 20 38.89 7.14 -1.48
N LEU A 21 39.24 6.81 -0.23
CA LEU A 21 38.67 5.68 0.49
C LEU A 21 37.14 5.81 0.62
N ASN A 22 36.65 6.97 1.07
CA ASN A 22 35.21 7.19 1.24
C ASN A 22 34.46 7.16 -0.10
N ARG A 23 35.06 7.69 -1.17
CA ARG A 23 34.47 7.63 -2.52
C ARG A 23 34.37 6.20 -3.04
N LEU A 24 35.40 5.38 -2.82
CA LEU A 24 35.39 3.96 -3.18
C LEU A 24 34.33 3.21 -2.37
N ALA A 25 34.28 3.41 -1.06
CA ALA A 25 33.28 2.77 -0.19
C ALA A 25 31.85 3.12 -0.61
N ARG A 26 31.59 4.40 -0.89
CA ARG A 26 30.31 4.87 -1.42
C ARG A 26 29.95 4.15 -2.72
N GLY A 27 30.88 4.10 -3.68
CA GLY A 27 30.64 3.46 -4.98
C GLY A 27 30.32 1.98 -4.85
N VAL A 28 31.00 1.25 -3.97
CA VAL A 28 30.71 -0.17 -3.69
C VAL A 28 29.32 -0.34 -3.07
N LEU A 29 28.97 0.48 -2.09
CA LEU A 29 27.66 0.42 -1.43
C LEU A 29 26.53 0.69 -2.42
N GLU A 30 26.63 1.80 -3.19
CA GLU A 30 25.60 2.21 -4.16
C GLU A 30 25.46 1.21 -5.32
N SER A 31 26.53 0.50 -5.69
CA SER A 31 26.50 -0.49 -6.79
C SER A 31 26.01 -1.87 -6.35
N ASN A 32 26.25 -2.27 -5.10
CA ASN A 32 25.91 -3.61 -4.62
C ASN A 32 24.57 -3.67 -3.87
N ILE A 33 24.09 -2.54 -3.34
CA ILE A 33 22.85 -2.50 -2.57
C ILE A 33 21.78 -1.78 -3.39
N PRO A 34 20.82 -2.52 -3.98
CA PRO A 34 19.74 -1.92 -4.76
C PRO A 34 18.75 -1.17 -3.87
N LEU A 35 17.85 -0.42 -4.50
CA LEU A 35 16.72 0.21 -3.84
C LEU A 35 15.87 -0.83 -3.10
N LEU A 36 15.82 -0.72 -1.77
CA LEU A 36 15.19 -1.70 -0.89
C LEU A 36 14.29 -1.03 0.15
N TRP A 37 13.47 -1.86 0.82
CA TRP A 37 12.63 -1.44 1.93
C TRP A 37 13.31 -1.76 3.27
N VAL A 38 13.32 -0.80 4.18
CA VAL A 38 13.81 -0.94 5.56
C VAL A 38 12.67 -0.56 6.50
N ALA A 39 12.43 -1.39 7.52
CA ALA A 39 11.47 -1.10 8.58
C ALA A 39 12.20 -0.62 9.83
N GLY A 40 11.58 0.28 10.59
CA GLY A 40 12.09 0.69 11.90
C GLY A 40 11.30 1.85 12.50
N GLU A 41 11.73 2.26 13.67
CA GLU A 41 11.15 3.39 14.40
C GLU A 41 11.92 4.67 14.06
N ILE A 42 11.18 5.76 13.82
CA ILE A 42 11.76 7.09 13.64
C ILE A 42 12.26 7.63 14.99
N SER A 43 13.51 8.05 15.02
CA SER A 43 14.14 8.79 16.11
C SER A 43 14.90 10.01 15.59
N ASN A 44 15.24 10.96 16.47
CA ASN A 44 16.02 12.16 16.15
C ASN A 44 15.51 12.94 14.91
N LEU A 45 14.19 13.01 14.73
CA LEU A 45 13.57 13.71 13.62
C LEU A 45 13.83 15.22 13.67
N THR A 46 14.36 15.75 12.58
CA THR A 46 14.68 17.16 12.38
C THR A 46 14.18 17.61 11.01
N TYR A 47 13.33 18.65 11.01
CA TYR A 47 12.93 19.34 9.79
C TYR A 47 13.87 20.52 9.56
N ALA A 48 14.68 20.47 8.51
CA ALA A 48 15.59 21.56 8.17
C ALA A 48 14.85 22.73 7.53
N ALA A 49 15.37 23.94 7.70
CA ALA A 49 14.81 25.15 7.09
C ALA A 49 14.78 25.10 5.55
N SER A 50 15.65 24.30 4.94
CA SER A 50 15.66 24.02 3.50
C SER A 50 14.47 23.16 3.02
N GLY A 51 13.73 22.55 3.94
CA GLY A 51 12.61 21.64 3.66
C GLY A 51 13.03 20.17 3.54
N HIS A 52 14.31 19.85 3.74
CA HIS A 52 14.77 18.47 3.88
C HIS A 52 14.43 17.93 5.27
N VAL A 53 14.22 16.62 5.37
CA VAL A 53 13.92 15.96 6.63
C VAL A 53 15.04 14.97 6.93
N TYR A 54 15.61 15.11 8.11
CA TYR A 54 16.65 14.23 8.62
C TYR A 54 16.07 13.47 9.82
N PHE A 55 16.28 12.17 9.86
CA PHE A 55 15.90 11.36 11.00
C PHE A 55 16.82 10.15 11.10
N SER A 56 16.75 9.42 12.20
CA SER A 56 17.38 8.11 12.35
C SER A 56 16.30 7.05 12.33
N LEU A 57 16.50 5.98 11.58
CA LEU A 57 15.66 4.79 11.62
C LEU A 57 16.37 3.77 12.51
N LYS A 58 15.71 3.31 13.57
CA LYS A 58 16.27 2.34 14.52
C LYS A 58 15.41 1.08 14.61
N ASP A 59 16.05 -0.04 14.93
CA ASP A 59 15.44 -1.27 15.39
C ASP A 59 16.01 -1.64 16.78
N GLU A 60 15.80 -2.88 17.24
CA GLU A 60 16.31 -3.34 18.55
C GLU A 60 17.84 -3.44 18.62
N ALA A 61 18.52 -3.59 17.47
CA ALA A 61 19.95 -3.92 17.40
C ALA A 61 20.81 -2.83 16.75
N ALA A 62 20.23 -1.97 15.91
CA ALA A 62 20.94 -1.04 15.05
C ALA A 62 20.15 0.24 14.78
N GLN A 63 20.87 1.28 14.31
CA GLN A 63 20.28 2.51 13.81
C GLN A 63 21.02 3.00 12.57
N VAL A 64 20.31 3.67 11.67
CA VAL A 64 20.87 4.28 10.46
C VAL A 64 20.34 5.70 10.27
N ARG A 65 21.19 6.61 9.80
CA ARG A 65 20.78 7.98 9.48
C ARG A 65 20.04 8.01 8.14
N CYS A 66 18.91 8.69 8.12
CA CYS A 66 18.04 8.84 6.98
C CYS A 66 18.00 10.30 6.54
N THR A 67 18.14 10.52 5.24
CA THR A 67 17.94 11.82 4.61
C THR A 67 16.80 11.74 3.61
N MET A 68 15.80 12.61 3.78
CA MET A 68 14.67 12.73 2.87
C MET A 68 14.67 14.11 2.22
N TRP A 69 14.64 14.13 0.89
CA TRP A 69 14.70 15.36 0.11
C TRP A 69 13.36 16.09 0.15
N ARG A 70 13.40 17.43 0.08
CA ARG A 70 12.20 18.29 0.12
C ARG A 70 11.07 17.81 -0.78
N ASN A 71 11.37 17.47 -2.03
CA ASN A 71 10.38 17.04 -3.01
C ASN A 71 9.64 15.77 -2.57
N ARG A 72 10.35 14.83 -1.92
CA ARG A 72 9.75 13.62 -1.36
C ARG A 72 9.01 13.93 -0.06
N ALA A 73 9.59 14.72 0.83
CA ALA A 73 8.99 15.09 2.10
C ALA A 73 7.64 15.81 1.94
N GLN A 74 7.49 16.68 0.94
CA GLN A 74 6.24 17.38 0.65
C GLN A 74 5.14 16.49 0.06
N SER A 75 5.52 15.38 -0.56
CA SER A 75 4.56 14.42 -1.13
C SER A 75 3.95 13.46 -0.09
N LEU A 76 4.44 13.51 1.15
CA LEU A 76 3.91 12.65 2.21
C LEU A 76 2.49 13.08 2.62
N PRO A 77 1.53 12.15 2.68
CA PRO A 77 0.17 12.45 3.09
C PRO A 77 0.03 12.67 4.61
N PHE A 78 1.10 12.49 5.39
CA PHE A 78 1.13 12.65 6.84
C PHE A 78 2.44 13.29 7.30
N ARG A 79 2.43 13.87 8.50
CA ARG A 79 3.65 14.38 9.14
C ARG A 79 4.37 13.26 9.90
N LEU A 80 5.69 13.23 9.79
CA LEU A 80 6.54 12.35 10.58
C LEU A 80 6.66 12.87 12.01
N ALA A 81 6.81 11.94 12.96
CA ALA A 81 7.01 12.18 14.38
C ALA A 81 7.98 11.11 14.93
N ASN A 82 8.68 11.44 16.02
CA ASN A 82 9.51 10.47 16.74
C ASN A 82 8.63 9.39 17.38
N GLY A 83 9.13 8.15 17.43
CA GLY A 83 8.40 6.99 17.96
C GLY A 83 7.49 6.31 16.93
N MET A 84 7.43 6.80 15.70
CA MET A 84 6.58 6.23 14.66
C MET A 84 7.27 5.06 13.98
N ASN A 85 6.61 3.90 13.93
CA ASN A 85 7.08 2.78 13.12
C ASN A 85 6.75 3.01 11.65
N VAL A 86 7.77 2.95 10.81
CA VAL A 86 7.66 3.24 9.37
C VAL A 86 8.43 2.22 8.56
N GLU A 87 8.04 2.10 7.30
CA GLU A 87 8.78 1.40 6.27
C GLU A 87 9.26 2.43 5.24
N VAL A 88 10.56 2.47 5.00
CA VAL A 88 11.20 3.39 4.08
C VAL A 88 11.78 2.63 2.90
N ARG A 89 11.47 3.07 1.69
CA ARG A 89 12.16 2.66 0.47
C ARG A 89 13.34 3.60 0.25
N ALA A 90 14.56 3.09 0.31
CA ALA A 90 15.74 3.94 0.35
C ALA A 90 16.93 3.35 -0.42
N LEU A 91 17.81 4.24 -0.88
CA LEU A 91 19.12 3.90 -1.43
C LEU A 91 20.17 4.06 -0.35
N VAL A 92 21.04 3.07 -0.23
CA VAL A 92 22.20 3.14 0.66
C VAL A 92 23.26 4.05 0.06
N THR A 93 23.84 4.92 0.87
CA THR A 93 24.91 5.83 0.47
C THR A 93 25.85 6.10 1.65
N LEU A 94 26.91 6.86 1.40
CA LEU A 94 27.89 7.25 2.41
C LEU A 94 28.22 8.73 2.24
N TYR A 95 28.15 9.49 3.33
CA TYR A 95 28.46 10.91 3.32
C TYR A 95 29.97 11.12 3.27
N GLU A 96 30.50 11.34 2.07
CA GLU A 96 31.94 11.36 1.78
C GLU A 96 32.78 12.26 2.70
N ALA A 97 32.26 13.42 3.09
CA ALA A 97 32.99 14.38 3.91
C ALA A 97 33.25 13.89 5.34
N ARG A 98 32.40 13.01 5.88
CA ARG A 98 32.53 12.48 7.25
C ARG A 98 32.74 10.96 7.30
N GLY A 99 32.48 10.25 6.21
CA GLY A 99 32.46 8.78 6.19
C GLY A 99 31.21 8.18 6.83
N ASP A 100 30.15 8.97 7.05
CA ASP A 100 28.96 8.51 7.75
C ASP A 100 28.07 7.65 6.81
N TYR A 101 27.74 6.44 7.25
CA TYR A 101 26.76 5.58 6.58
C TYR A 101 25.34 6.17 6.71
N GLN A 102 24.63 6.28 5.59
CA GLN A 102 23.29 6.85 5.59
C GLN A 102 22.43 6.27 4.46
N ILE A 103 21.11 6.43 4.59
CA ILE A 103 20.15 6.05 3.55
C ILE A 103 19.38 7.27 3.04
N ASN A 104 19.25 7.36 1.72
CA ASN A 104 18.44 8.36 1.05
C ASN A 104 17.04 7.81 0.84
N VAL A 105 16.05 8.41 1.52
CA VAL A 105 14.66 7.95 1.49
C VAL A 105 13.98 8.46 0.22
N ASP A 106 13.51 7.52 -0.59
CA ASP A 106 12.71 7.80 -1.79
C ASP A 106 11.21 7.81 -1.47
N THR A 107 10.73 6.77 -0.78
CA THR A 107 9.32 6.61 -0.40
C THR A 107 9.22 6.20 1.07
N LEU A 108 8.21 6.67 1.80
CA LEU A 108 7.97 6.30 3.19
C LEU A 108 6.49 6.01 3.42
N ARG A 109 6.18 4.92 4.14
CA ARG A 109 4.83 4.57 4.58
C ARG A 109 4.82 4.19 6.06
N GLN A 110 3.69 4.34 6.74
CA GLN A 110 3.55 3.87 8.12
C GLN A 110 3.61 2.34 8.17
N ALA A 111 4.32 1.80 9.15
CA ALA A 111 4.38 0.35 9.38
C ALA A 111 2.98 -0.17 9.74
N GLY A 112 2.64 -1.36 9.26
CA GLY A 112 1.30 -1.97 9.40
C GLY A 112 0.39 -1.79 8.18
N ILE A 113 0.55 -0.72 7.39
CA ILE A 113 -0.07 -0.64 6.06
C ILE A 113 0.52 -1.70 5.13
N GLY A 114 1.81 -2.03 5.27
CA GLY A 114 2.49 -3.08 4.50
C GLY A 114 1.81 -4.44 4.65
N ALA A 115 1.55 -4.89 5.87
CA ALA A 115 0.89 -6.17 6.13
C ALA A 115 -0.55 -6.20 5.58
N LEU A 116 -1.33 -5.12 5.76
CA LEU A 116 -2.68 -5.03 5.20
C LEU A 116 -2.66 -5.01 3.67
N TYR A 117 -1.72 -4.28 3.07
CA TYR A 117 -1.53 -4.23 1.63
C TYR A 117 -1.09 -5.58 1.06
N GLU A 118 -0.17 -6.28 1.73
CA GLU A 118 0.23 -7.63 1.36
C GLU A 118 -0.92 -8.63 1.48
N ALA A 119 -1.72 -8.55 2.54
CA ALA A 119 -2.90 -9.39 2.71
C ALA A 119 -3.92 -9.10 1.60
N PHE A 120 -4.15 -7.82 1.27
CA PHE A 120 -4.99 -7.41 0.16
C PHE A 120 -4.45 -7.90 -1.19
N ALA A 121 -3.16 -7.74 -1.45
CA ALA A 121 -2.52 -8.16 -2.71
C ALA A 121 -2.59 -9.69 -2.89
N ARG A 122 -2.31 -10.46 -1.82
CA ARG A 122 -2.47 -11.92 -1.80
C ARG A 122 -3.91 -12.34 -2.04
N LEU A 123 -4.87 -11.69 -1.38
CA LEU A 123 -6.29 -11.96 -1.59
C LEU A 123 -6.71 -11.65 -3.03
N ARG A 124 -6.32 -10.49 -3.56
CA ARG A 124 -6.63 -10.10 -4.94
C ARG A 124 -6.08 -11.11 -5.93
N GLN A 125 -4.80 -11.49 -5.80
CA GLN A 125 -4.16 -12.46 -6.69
C GLN A 125 -4.85 -13.83 -6.62
N ARG A 126 -5.27 -14.27 -5.42
CA ARG A 126 -6.06 -15.49 -5.26
C ARG A 126 -7.40 -15.40 -5.99
N LEU A 127 -8.17 -14.34 -5.76
CA LEU A 127 -9.49 -14.15 -6.38
C LEU A 127 -9.37 -14.00 -7.92
N GLU A 128 -8.27 -13.42 -8.40
CA GLU A 128 -7.93 -13.31 -9.82
C GLU A 128 -7.58 -14.67 -10.43
N ALA A 129 -6.78 -15.49 -9.74
CA ALA A 129 -6.48 -16.87 -10.14
C ALA A 129 -7.74 -17.76 -10.12
N GLU A 130 -8.68 -17.52 -9.21
CA GLU A 130 -10.01 -18.15 -9.21
C GLU A 130 -10.91 -17.65 -10.37
N GLY A 131 -10.45 -16.70 -11.19
CA GLY A 131 -11.20 -16.16 -12.32
C GLY A 131 -12.41 -15.32 -11.90
N LEU A 132 -12.45 -14.80 -10.67
CA LEU A 132 -13.58 -14.02 -10.16
C LEU A 132 -13.71 -12.64 -10.81
N PHE A 133 -12.63 -12.15 -11.43
CA PHE A 133 -12.61 -10.86 -12.13
C PHE A 133 -12.67 -10.96 -13.65
N ASP A 134 -12.77 -12.18 -14.21
CA ASP A 134 -12.81 -12.39 -15.65
C ASP A 134 -13.97 -11.60 -16.29
N PRO A 135 -13.68 -10.67 -17.24
CA PRO A 135 -14.71 -9.95 -17.98
C PRO A 135 -15.74 -10.86 -18.66
N ALA A 136 -15.35 -12.06 -19.09
CA ALA A 136 -16.24 -13.02 -19.74
C ALA A 136 -17.36 -13.53 -18.81
N ARG A 137 -17.17 -13.43 -17.48
CA ARG A 137 -18.19 -13.78 -16.48
C ARG A 137 -19.20 -12.66 -16.22
N LYS A 138 -18.96 -11.45 -16.73
CA LYS A 138 -19.89 -10.33 -16.54
C LYS A 138 -21.14 -10.57 -17.38
N ARG A 139 -22.30 -10.47 -16.71
CA ARG A 139 -23.60 -10.56 -17.36
C ARG A 139 -23.97 -9.17 -17.91
N PRO A 140 -24.52 -9.06 -19.14
CA PRO A 140 -25.01 -7.80 -19.64
C PRO A 140 -26.16 -7.30 -18.76
N LEU A 141 -26.16 -5.99 -18.47
CA LEU A 141 -27.24 -5.37 -17.72
C LEU A 141 -28.39 -5.02 -18.67
N PRO A 142 -29.66 -5.18 -18.24
CA PRO A 142 -30.80 -4.75 -19.02
C PRO A 142 -30.76 -3.23 -19.21
N ARG A 143 -31.04 -2.78 -20.43
CA ARG A 143 -31.04 -1.35 -20.78
C ARG A 143 -32.10 -0.54 -20.03
N TYR A 144 -33.24 -1.18 -19.74
CA TYR A 144 -34.37 -0.61 -19.03
C TYR A 144 -34.90 -1.60 -17.98
N PRO A 145 -34.31 -1.63 -16.77
CA PRO A 145 -34.84 -2.46 -15.69
C PRO A 145 -36.24 -1.98 -15.32
N ARG A 146 -37.14 -2.92 -15.02
CA ARG A 146 -38.51 -2.68 -14.54
C ARG A 146 -38.59 -2.75 -13.02
N ARG A 147 -37.67 -3.44 -12.35
CA ARG A 147 -37.54 -3.46 -10.88
C ARG A 147 -36.09 -3.66 -10.45
N VAL A 148 -35.67 -2.92 -9.42
CA VAL A 148 -34.31 -2.98 -8.87
C VAL A 148 -34.35 -3.50 -7.43
N GLY A 149 -33.53 -4.49 -7.13
CA GLY A 149 -33.29 -4.92 -5.75
C GLY A 149 -32.07 -4.21 -5.16
N ILE A 150 -32.13 -3.86 -3.88
CA ILE A 150 -31.05 -3.19 -3.15
C ILE A 150 -30.68 -4.07 -1.96
N VAL A 151 -29.49 -4.64 -1.97
CA VAL A 151 -28.91 -5.39 -0.85
C VAL A 151 -28.01 -4.46 -0.06
N THR A 152 -28.42 -4.09 1.15
CA THR A 152 -27.65 -3.19 2.03
C THR A 152 -28.19 -3.24 3.47
N SER A 153 -27.50 -2.56 4.40
CA SER A 153 -28.02 -2.38 5.76
C SER A 153 -29.05 -1.26 5.79
N LEU A 154 -30.17 -1.46 6.49
CA LEU A 154 -31.22 -0.44 6.67
C LEU A 154 -30.70 0.84 7.36
N GLN A 155 -29.63 0.71 8.14
CA GLN A 155 -29.03 1.82 8.89
C GLN A 155 -27.94 2.54 8.08
N ALA A 156 -27.52 2.01 6.93
CA ALA A 156 -26.42 2.57 6.16
C ALA A 156 -26.82 3.86 5.43
N ALA A 157 -25.92 4.87 5.47
CA ALA A 157 -26.07 6.09 4.68
C ALA A 157 -26.22 5.79 3.17
N ALA A 158 -25.53 4.74 2.68
CA ALA A 158 -25.63 4.30 1.30
C ALA A 158 -27.08 3.98 0.84
N LEU A 159 -27.95 3.50 1.73
CA LEU A 159 -29.35 3.26 1.37
C LEU A 159 -30.05 4.60 1.03
N ARG A 160 -29.83 5.62 1.86
CA ARG A 160 -30.39 6.96 1.64
C ARG A 160 -29.90 7.57 0.34
N ASP A 161 -28.60 7.43 0.05
CA ASP A 161 -28.00 7.95 -1.18
C ASP A 161 -28.58 7.27 -2.43
N VAL A 162 -28.75 5.94 -2.38
CA VAL A 162 -29.36 5.18 -3.48
C VAL A 162 -30.83 5.59 -3.67
N LEU A 163 -31.61 5.69 -2.59
CA LEU A 163 -33.01 6.10 -2.67
C LEU A 163 -33.16 7.52 -3.23
N ALA A 164 -32.36 8.48 -2.75
CA ALA A 164 -32.37 9.85 -3.26
C ALA A 164 -31.96 9.94 -4.74
N ALA A 165 -31.00 9.10 -5.17
CA ALA A 165 -30.62 9.01 -6.58
C ALA A 165 -31.75 8.47 -7.47
N PHE A 166 -32.50 7.47 -7.00
CA PHE A 166 -33.65 6.93 -7.73
C PHE A 166 -34.83 7.91 -7.74
N GLU A 167 -35.14 8.56 -6.63
CA GLU A 167 -36.21 9.57 -6.56
C GLU A 167 -35.97 10.70 -7.56
N ARG A 168 -34.72 11.16 -7.71
CA ARG A 168 -34.38 12.23 -8.65
C ARG A 168 -34.34 11.80 -10.12
N ARG A 169 -33.94 10.55 -10.42
CA ARG A 169 -33.63 10.12 -11.80
C ARG A 169 -34.63 9.13 -12.40
N ALA A 170 -35.32 8.35 -11.57
CA ALA A 170 -36.26 7.31 -11.97
C ALA A 170 -37.30 7.01 -10.86
N PRO A 171 -38.11 8.01 -10.45
CA PRO A 171 -39.03 7.88 -9.31
C PRO A 171 -40.12 6.81 -9.51
N SER A 172 -40.44 6.48 -10.76
CA SER A 172 -41.43 5.45 -11.09
C SER A 172 -40.88 4.03 -11.05
N LEU A 173 -39.57 3.84 -10.82
CA LEU A 173 -38.95 2.52 -10.82
C LEU A 173 -39.14 1.84 -9.45
N PRO A 174 -39.86 0.70 -9.37
CA PRO A 174 -40.02 -0.03 -8.13
C PRO A 174 -38.69 -0.53 -7.56
N LEU A 175 -38.51 -0.35 -6.25
CA LEU A 175 -37.34 -0.78 -5.50
C LEU A 175 -37.74 -1.85 -4.48
N VAL A 176 -36.90 -2.89 -4.34
CA VAL A 176 -37.05 -3.90 -3.29
C VAL A 176 -35.81 -3.88 -2.42
N ILE A 177 -35.99 -3.80 -1.10
CA ILE A 177 -34.87 -3.77 -0.17
C ILE A 177 -34.68 -5.17 0.42
N TYR A 178 -33.45 -5.67 0.29
CA TYR A 178 -32.98 -6.91 0.89
C TYR A 178 -32.00 -6.56 2.03
N PRO A 179 -32.50 -6.44 3.27
CA PRO A 179 -31.69 -5.98 4.38
C PRO A 179 -30.63 -7.02 4.76
N ALA A 180 -29.37 -6.59 4.81
CA ALA A 180 -28.25 -7.40 5.26
C ALA A 180 -27.13 -6.52 5.82
N PRO A 181 -26.44 -6.95 6.90
CA PRO A 181 -25.26 -6.24 7.39
C PRO A 181 -24.16 -6.28 6.33
N VAL A 182 -23.56 -5.12 6.09
CA VAL A 182 -22.54 -4.90 5.06
C VAL A 182 -21.11 -4.88 5.63
N GLN A 183 -20.99 -4.96 6.96
CA GLN A 183 -19.74 -4.95 7.70
C GLN A 183 -19.90 -5.70 9.02
N GLY A 184 -18.77 -6.09 9.60
CA GLY A 184 -18.71 -6.86 10.84
C GLY A 184 -18.69 -8.36 10.61
N GLU A 185 -18.55 -9.09 11.72
CA GLU A 185 -18.51 -10.54 11.72
C GLU A 185 -19.84 -11.12 11.20
N GLY A 186 -19.76 -12.14 10.34
CA GLY A 186 -20.93 -12.77 9.73
C GLY A 186 -21.58 -12.01 8.56
N ALA A 187 -21.13 -10.80 8.22
CA ALA A 187 -21.69 -10.00 7.13
C ALA A 187 -21.66 -10.74 5.77
N ALA A 188 -20.55 -11.40 5.45
CA ALA A 188 -20.40 -12.14 4.20
C ALA A 188 -21.48 -13.25 4.02
N ALA A 189 -21.75 -14.00 5.09
CA ALA A 189 -22.75 -15.07 5.07
C ALA A 189 -24.17 -14.52 4.88
N GLN A 190 -24.48 -13.39 5.54
CA GLN A 190 -25.78 -12.74 5.46
C GLN A 190 -25.99 -12.06 4.10
N LEU A 191 -24.96 -11.42 3.52
CA LEU A 191 -25.00 -10.90 2.16
C LEU A 191 -25.25 -12.01 1.14
N ALA A 192 -24.57 -13.14 1.27
CA ALA A 192 -24.79 -14.30 0.41
C ALA A 192 -26.22 -14.87 0.56
N ALA A 193 -26.77 -14.88 1.77
CA ALA A 193 -28.15 -15.30 2.01
C ALA A 193 -29.17 -14.32 1.39
N ALA A 194 -28.95 -13.01 1.50
CA ALA A 194 -29.78 -12.00 0.87
C ALA A 194 -29.77 -12.11 -0.66
N LEU A 195 -28.59 -12.32 -1.26
CA LEU A 195 -28.46 -12.55 -2.70
C LEU A 195 -29.18 -13.83 -3.15
N ARG A 196 -29.08 -14.92 -2.39
CA ARG A 196 -29.83 -16.16 -2.66
C ARG A 196 -31.34 -15.95 -2.56
N SER A 197 -31.81 -15.21 -1.56
CA SER A 197 -33.23 -14.86 -1.41
C SER A 197 -33.74 -14.05 -2.59
N ALA A 198 -32.99 -13.04 -3.02
CA ALA A 198 -33.33 -12.24 -4.20
C ALA A 198 -33.36 -13.08 -5.48
N ALA A 199 -32.37 -13.96 -5.66
CA ALA A 199 -32.31 -14.88 -6.79
C ALA A 199 -33.49 -15.88 -6.81
N ALA A 200 -33.95 -16.33 -5.63
CA ALA A 200 -35.08 -17.25 -5.50
C ALA A 200 -36.44 -16.56 -5.76
N ARG A 201 -36.60 -15.30 -5.33
CA ARG A 201 -37.84 -14.53 -5.51
C ARG A 201 -38.06 -14.06 -6.94
N GLN A 202 -36.99 -13.90 -7.72
CA GLN A 202 -37.01 -13.51 -9.15
C GLN A 202 -37.86 -12.26 -9.45
N GLU A 203 -37.97 -11.34 -8.50
CA GLU A 203 -38.82 -10.15 -8.62
C GLU A 203 -38.06 -8.92 -9.14
N CYS A 204 -36.74 -8.96 -9.20
CA CYS A 204 -35.88 -7.86 -9.64
C CYS A 204 -35.09 -8.23 -10.89
N ASP A 205 -34.96 -7.29 -11.83
CA ASP A 205 -34.16 -7.48 -13.05
C ASP A 205 -32.66 -7.32 -12.77
N VAL A 206 -32.33 -6.46 -11.81
CA VAL A 206 -30.97 -6.15 -11.37
C VAL A 206 -30.92 -5.99 -9.87
N LEU A 207 -29.74 -6.30 -9.29
CA LEU A 207 -29.46 -6.10 -7.88
C LEU A 207 -28.32 -5.09 -7.73
N ILE A 208 -28.50 -4.15 -6.81
CA ILE A 208 -27.47 -3.23 -6.33
C ILE A 208 -27.03 -3.75 -4.97
N LEU A 209 -25.78 -4.18 -4.85
CA LEU A 209 -25.14 -4.44 -3.57
C LEU A 209 -24.32 -3.19 -3.20
N CYS A 210 -24.70 -2.52 -2.12
CA CYS A 210 -24.00 -1.31 -1.68
C CYS A 210 -23.65 -1.36 -0.19
N ARG A 211 -22.49 -0.79 0.15
CA ARG A 211 -22.02 -0.59 1.51
C ARG A 211 -21.82 0.90 1.75
N GLY A 212 -22.23 1.39 2.93
CA GLY A 212 -21.93 2.76 3.36
C GLY A 212 -20.43 2.95 3.60
N GLY A 213 -19.85 3.97 2.98
CA GLY A 213 -18.50 4.43 3.26
C GLY A 213 -18.50 5.40 4.43
N GLY A 214 -18.10 4.93 5.60
CA GLY A 214 -17.35 5.75 6.54
C GLY A 214 -15.88 5.41 6.34
N SER A 215 -15.06 6.43 6.10
CA SER A 215 -13.59 6.43 6.07
C SER A 215 -12.93 5.44 7.02
#